data_AF-A0A9D8L2J2-F1
#
_entry.id   AF-A0A9D8L2J2-F1
#
_cell.length_a   1.000
_cell.length_b   1.000
_cell.length_c   1.000
_cell.angle_alpha   90.00
_cell.angle_beta   90.00
_cell.angle_gamma   90.00
#
_symmetry.space_group_name_H-M   'P 1'
#
loop_
_entity.id
_entity.type
_entity.pdbx_description
1 polymer ?
#
loop_
_entity_poly.entity_id
_entity_poly.type
_entity_poly.pdbx_seq_one_letter_code
_entity_poly.pdbx_strand_id
1 'polypeptide(L)'
;MEAMFPGKWGRDNGKAPASPEGPLTIAGETWLVALKGLVPRQVAEGMAACMRAGLEWPPNPAKFRALCLGLPSLAQVEQEMRPGHDRSPFSVLVRSMIDLHAFNVADGYQQSRMISTAYDQAMRHVSAGGALPAAVPALVHEVPAAPVVSNRESAAAAMARAARELGFDGEAGA
;
A
#
# COMPACT_ATOMS: atom_id res chain seq x y z
N MET A 1 35.03 -17.55 -11.48
CA MET A 1 33.75 -17.61 -10.72
C MET A 1 32.67 -16.99 -11.61
N GLU A 2 32.34 -17.65 -12.71
CA GLU A 2 31.57 -17.05 -13.82
C GLU A 2 30.18 -17.70 -14.01
N ALA A 3 29.74 -18.55 -13.08
CA ALA A 3 28.57 -19.40 -13.27
C ALA A 3 27.59 -19.38 -12.08
N MET A 4 27.19 -18.20 -11.63
CA MET A 4 26.02 -18.09 -10.74
C MET A 4 24.94 -17.13 -11.25
N PHE A 5 25.26 -16.25 -12.21
CA PHE A 5 24.31 -15.27 -12.75
C PHE A 5 24.38 -15.21 -14.29
N PRO A 6 23.28 -15.52 -15.01
CA PRO A 6 23.28 -15.60 -16.48
C PRO A 6 23.54 -14.24 -17.12
N GLY A 7 23.89 -14.21 -18.42
CA GLY A 7 24.21 -12.97 -19.15
C GLY A 7 23.14 -11.87 -19.12
N LYS A 8 21.88 -12.18 -18.76
CA LYS A 8 20.83 -11.18 -18.46
C LYS A 8 21.17 -10.36 -17.21
N TRP A 9 21.66 -11.00 -16.15
CA TRP A 9 22.00 -10.33 -14.89
C TRP A 9 23.09 -9.28 -15.09
N GLY A 10 24.16 -9.63 -15.81
CA GLY A 10 25.25 -8.70 -16.10
C GLY A 10 24.82 -7.54 -17.02
N ARG A 11 23.78 -7.72 -17.84
CA ARG A 11 23.17 -6.63 -18.64
C ARG A 11 22.29 -5.72 -17.79
N ASP A 12 21.49 -6.29 -16.89
CA ASP A 12 20.51 -5.53 -16.10
C ASP A 12 21.14 -4.82 -14.90
N ASN A 13 22.21 -5.39 -14.32
CA ASN A 13 22.82 -4.92 -13.07
C ASN A 13 24.31 -4.57 -13.17
N GLY A 14 24.95 -4.80 -14.33
CA GLY A 14 26.39 -4.66 -14.52
C GLY A 14 27.22 -5.78 -13.90
N LYS A 15 28.48 -5.91 -14.34
CA LYS A 15 29.38 -7.00 -13.93
C LYS A 15 30.14 -6.74 -12.62
N ALA A 16 30.46 -5.47 -12.34
CA ALA A 16 31.21 -5.06 -11.16
C ALA A 16 30.84 -3.62 -10.79
N PRO A 17 30.82 -3.25 -9.49
CA PRO A 17 30.49 -1.89 -9.05
C PRO A 17 31.60 -0.87 -9.34
N ALA A 18 32.86 -1.30 -9.47
CA ALA A 18 33.99 -0.46 -9.84
C ALA A 18 34.77 -1.09 -11.00
N SER A 19 35.40 -0.26 -11.82
CA SER A 19 36.38 -0.72 -12.80
C SER A 19 37.68 -1.13 -12.10
N PRO A 20 38.55 -1.93 -12.74
CA PRO A 20 39.85 -2.30 -12.17
C PRO A 20 40.73 -1.10 -11.78
N GLU A 21 40.52 0.04 -12.43
CA GLU A 21 41.27 1.29 -12.23
C GLU A 21 40.74 2.14 -11.06
N GLY A 22 39.62 1.74 -10.43
CA GLY A 22 39.08 2.38 -9.22
C GLY A 22 37.76 3.17 -9.37
N PRO A 23 37.43 3.82 -10.51
CA PRO A 23 36.15 4.49 -10.68
C PRO A 23 34.94 3.56 -10.60
N LEU A 24 33.79 4.09 -10.21
CA LEU A 24 32.53 3.33 -10.28
C LEU A 24 32.14 3.06 -11.73
N THR A 25 31.57 1.89 -11.99
CA THR A 25 30.89 1.63 -13.26
C THR A 25 29.49 2.24 -13.23
N ILE A 26 28.80 2.29 -14.38
CA ILE A 26 27.38 2.69 -14.45
C ILE A 26 26.51 1.91 -13.45
N ALA A 27 26.80 0.63 -13.23
CA ALA A 27 26.12 -0.18 -12.23
C ALA A 27 26.42 0.28 -10.80
N GLY A 28 27.71 0.54 -10.50
CA GLY A 28 28.11 1.10 -9.22
C GLY A 28 27.45 2.45 -8.94
N GLU A 29 27.40 3.34 -9.91
CA GLU A 29 26.72 4.64 -9.81
C GLU A 29 25.21 4.48 -9.59
N THR A 30 24.56 3.56 -10.32
CA THR A 30 23.13 3.28 -10.18
C THR A 30 22.80 2.79 -8.77
N TRP A 31 23.57 1.84 -8.25
CA TRP A 31 23.39 1.33 -6.89
C TRP A 31 23.75 2.37 -5.82
N LEU A 32 24.77 3.20 -6.06
CA LEU A 32 25.10 4.32 -5.18
C LEU A 32 23.91 5.28 -5.04
N VAL A 33 23.27 5.66 -6.16
CA VAL A 33 22.07 6.50 -6.16
C VAL A 33 20.92 5.82 -5.42
N ALA A 34 20.67 4.53 -5.69
CA ALA A 34 19.58 3.78 -5.06
C ALA A 34 19.75 3.62 -3.55
N LEU A 35 20.98 3.49 -3.06
CA LEU A 35 21.30 3.30 -1.64
C LEU A 35 21.52 4.61 -0.88
N LYS A 36 21.70 5.74 -1.60
CA LYS A 36 21.94 7.04 -0.98
C LYS A 36 20.84 7.39 0.02
N GLY A 37 21.26 7.83 1.21
CA GLY A 37 20.37 8.24 2.30
C GLY A 37 19.73 7.11 3.10
N LEU A 38 20.02 5.84 2.78
CA LEU A 38 19.61 4.72 3.61
C LEU A 38 20.60 4.50 4.76
N VAL A 39 20.08 4.19 5.94
CA VAL A 39 20.90 3.76 7.07
C VAL A 39 21.15 2.25 7.03
N PRO A 40 22.23 1.73 7.66
CA PRO A 40 22.56 0.30 7.61
C PRO A 40 21.41 -0.64 8.02
N ARG A 41 20.60 -0.24 9.01
CA ARG A 41 19.41 -0.99 9.44
C ARG A 41 18.40 -1.19 8.31
N GLN A 42 18.12 -0.14 7.53
CA GLN A 42 17.19 -0.20 6.41
C GLN A 42 17.69 -1.14 5.31
N VAL A 43 18.99 -1.12 5.03
CA VAL A 43 19.60 -2.06 4.07
C VAL A 43 19.47 -3.50 4.54
N ALA A 44 19.69 -3.77 5.82
CA ALA A 44 19.49 -5.10 6.42
C ALA A 44 18.03 -5.56 6.36
N GLU A 45 17.08 -4.66 6.63
CA GLU A 45 15.64 -4.92 6.50
C GLU A 45 15.25 -5.25 5.06
N GLY A 46 15.79 -4.50 4.09
CA GLY A 46 15.59 -4.76 2.67
C GLY A 46 16.13 -6.12 2.23
N MET A 47 17.34 -6.50 2.68
CA MET A 47 17.90 -7.83 2.44
C MET A 47 17.00 -8.94 3.03
N ALA A 48 16.56 -8.78 4.28
CA ALA A 48 15.68 -9.74 4.92
C ALA A 48 14.31 -9.83 4.21
N ALA A 49 13.78 -8.71 3.73
CA ALA A 49 12.53 -8.67 2.96
C ALA A 49 12.67 -9.37 1.60
N CYS A 50 13.79 -9.16 0.88
CA CYS A 50 14.09 -9.90 -0.35
C CYS A 50 14.06 -11.41 -0.13
N MET A 51 14.71 -11.88 0.94
CA MET A 51 14.78 -13.30 1.28
C MET A 51 13.41 -13.88 1.63
N ARG A 52 12.61 -13.17 2.44
CA ARG A 52 11.24 -13.60 2.80
C ARG A 52 10.32 -13.66 1.58
N ALA A 53 10.47 -12.72 0.66
CA ALA A 53 9.65 -12.65 -0.55
C ALA A 53 10.11 -13.62 -1.65
N GLY A 54 11.18 -14.39 -1.45
CA GLY A 54 11.71 -15.33 -2.43
C GLY A 54 12.09 -14.68 -3.76
N LEU A 55 12.51 -13.41 -3.72
CA LEU A 55 12.87 -12.67 -4.93
C LEU A 55 14.20 -13.18 -5.50
N GLU A 56 14.31 -13.20 -6.82
CA GLU A 56 15.61 -13.37 -7.49
C GLU A 56 16.57 -12.27 -7.03
N TRP A 57 17.76 -12.66 -6.58
CA TRP A 57 18.73 -11.75 -5.99
C TRP A 57 19.80 -11.28 -7.00
N PRO A 58 20.15 -9.98 -7.00
CA PRO A 58 19.42 -8.88 -6.39
C PRO A 58 18.23 -8.49 -7.27
N PRO A 59 17.12 -8.01 -6.67
CA PRO A 59 16.10 -7.32 -7.45
C PRO A 59 16.69 -6.02 -8.04
N ASN A 60 15.95 -5.38 -8.96
CA ASN A 60 16.40 -4.10 -9.49
C ASN A 60 16.56 -3.03 -8.37
N PRO A 61 17.42 -2.02 -8.57
CA PRO A 61 17.77 -1.05 -7.52
C PRO A 61 16.57 -0.31 -6.91
N ALA A 62 15.58 0.08 -7.73
CA ALA A 62 14.38 0.77 -7.27
C ALA A 62 13.52 -0.12 -6.37
N LYS A 63 13.32 -1.39 -6.77
CA LYS A 63 12.61 -2.38 -5.97
C LYS A 63 13.35 -2.70 -4.67
N PHE A 64 14.68 -2.81 -4.71
CA PHE A 64 15.47 -3.00 -3.49
C PHE A 64 15.32 -1.82 -2.53
N ARG A 65 15.41 -0.59 -3.03
CA ARG A 65 15.22 0.61 -2.21
C ARG A 65 13.83 0.63 -1.54
N ALA A 66 12.78 0.26 -2.27
CA ALA A 66 11.43 0.15 -1.71
C ALA A 66 11.38 -0.83 -0.52
N LEU A 67 12.03 -1.99 -0.66
CA LEU A 67 12.13 -2.99 0.40
C LEU A 67 12.92 -2.47 1.61
N CYS A 68 14.02 -1.75 1.39
CA CYS A 68 14.78 -1.10 2.45
C CYS A 68 13.97 -0.05 3.23
N LEU A 69 13.02 0.60 2.55
CA LEU A 69 12.12 1.60 3.15
C LEU A 69 10.85 0.96 3.74
N GLY A 70 10.69 -0.37 3.65
CA GLY A 70 9.50 -1.07 4.12
C GLY A 70 8.22 -0.70 3.36
N LEU A 71 8.35 -0.23 2.12
CA LEU A 71 7.18 0.15 1.31
C LEU A 71 6.45 -1.09 0.78
N PRO A 72 5.10 -1.07 0.78
CA PRO A 72 4.31 -2.16 0.24
C PRO A 72 4.47 -2.27 -1.28
N SER A 73 4.38 -3.48 -1.81
CA SER A 73 4.29 -3.74 -3.24
C SER A 73 2.98 -3.23 -3.83
N LEU A 74 2.93 -3.04 -5.15
CA LEU A 74 1.69 -2.64 -5.85
C LEU A 74 0.52 -3.58 -5.51
N ALA A 75 0.74 -4.90 -5.50
CA ALA A 75 -0.30 -5.87 -5.17
C ALA A 75 -0.82 -5.72 -3.72
N GLN A 76 0.06 -5.40 -2.77
CA GLN A 76 -0.34 -5.10 -1.40
C GLN A 76 -1.15 -3.79 -1.34
N VAL A 77 -0.72 -2.75 -2.05
CA VAL A 77 -1.48 -1.49 -2.14
C VAL A 77 -2.86 -1.74 -2.74
N GLU A 78 -2.98 -2.51 -3.82
CA GLU A 78 -4.27 -2.90 -4.40
C GLU A 78 -5.17 -3.64 -3.41
N GLN A 79 -4.60 -4.50 -2.56
CA GLN A 79 -5.33 -5.17 -1.48
C GLN A 79 -5.78 -4.18 -0.40
N GLU A 80 -4.90 -3.28 0.06
CA GLU A 80 -5.19 -2.25 1.07
C GLU A 80 -6.19 -1.18 0.56
N MET A 81 -6.34 -1.02 -0.77
CA MET A 81 -7.34 -0.15 -1.36
C MET A 81 -8.77 -0.70 -1.22
N ARG A 82 -8.94 -2.01 -1.01
CA ARG A 82 -10.25 -2.63 -0.84
C ARG A 82 -10.93 -2.19 0.47
N PRO A 83 -12.27 -2.14 0.54
CA PRO A 83 -12.98 -1.83 1.77
C PRO A 83 -12.64 -2.82 2.90
N GLY A 84 -12.57 -2.32 4.14
CA GLY A 84 -12.35 -3.15 5.33
C GLY A 84 -10.90 -3.59 5.57
N HIS A 85 -9.93 -3.09 4.78
CA HIS A 85 -8.51 -3.34 5.00
C HIS A 85 -7.81 -2.16 5.66
N ASP A 86 -6.83 -2.46 6.51
CA ASP A 86 -5.88 -1.47 7.02
C ASP A 86 -5.10 -0.87 5.85
N ARG A 87 -4.75 0.41 5.97
CA ARG A 87 -3.93 1.11 4.98
C ARG A 87 -2.63 1.57 5.61
N SER A 88 -1.54 1.09 5.05
CA SER A 88 -0.21 1.57 5.38
C SER A 88 -0.05 3.06 5.01
N PRO A 89 0.91 3.77 5.63
CA PRO A 89 1.27 5.15 5.28
C PRO A 89 1.41 5.38 3.77
N PHE A 90 2.04 4.44 3.06
CA PHE A 90 2.26 4.52 1.63
C PHE A 90 0.96 4.35 0.83
N SER A 91 0.11 3.39 1.22
CA SER A 91 -1.22 3.23 0.58
C SER A 91 -2.11 4.44 0.78
N VAL A 92 -2.03 5.12 1.92
CA VAL A 92 -2.72 6.40 2.16
C VAL A 92 -2.21 7.47 1.20
N LEU A 93 -0.88 7.56 1.00
CA LEU A 93 -0.29 8.47 0.01
C LEU A 93 -0.78 8.16 -1.41
N VAL A 94 -0.73 6.90 -1.84
CA VAL A 94 -1.21 6.47 -3.17
C VAL A 94 -2.67 6.87 -3.35
N ARG A 95 -3.52 6.59 -2.37
CA ARG A 95 -4.94 6.95 -2.42
C ARG A 95 -5.17 8.46 -2.53
N SER A 96 -4.33 9.28 -1.91
CA SER A 96 -4.41 10.75 -2.00
C SER A 96 -4.10 11.30 -3.40
N MET A 97 -3.41 10.51 -4.24
CA MET A 97 -3.06 10.87 -5.61
C MET A 97 -4.11 10.41 -6.63
N ILE A 98 -5.19 9.76 -6.18
CA ILE A 98 -6.26 9.24 -7.02
C ILE A 98 -7.47 10.17 -6.92
N ASP A 99 -8.09 10.50 -8.06
CA ASP A 99 -9.45 11.06 -8.08
C ASP A 99 -10.43 9.98 -7.61
N LEU A 100 -10.87 10.10 -6.37
CA LEU A 100 -11.76 9.13 -5.73
C LEU A 100 -13.15 9.07 -6.37
N HIS A 101 -13.62 10.17 -6.94
CA HIS A 101 -14.92 10.17 -7.62
C HIS A 101 -14.83 9.30 -8.88
N ALA A 102 -13.83 9.55 -9.72
CA ALA A 102 -13.57 8.74 -10.91
C ALA A 102 -13.27 7.28 -10.56
N PHE A 103 -12.51 7.03 -9.49
CA PHE A 103 -12.14 5.69 -9.06
C PHE A 103 -13.36 4.85 -8.63
N ASN A 104 -14.30 5.46 -7.90
CA ASN A 104 -15.47 4.75 -7.38
C ASN A 104 -16.48 4.34 -8.47
N VAL A 105 -16.49 5.05 -9.61
CA VAL A 105 -17.38 4.74 -10.75
C VAL A 105 -16.69 3.92 -11.84
N ALA A 106 -15.38 3.75 -11.76
CA ALA A 106 -14.57 2.98 -12.70
C ALA A 106 -14.75 1.46 -12.53
N ASP A 107 -14.55 0.71 -13.62
CA ASP A 107 -14.46 -0.75 -13.56
C ASP A 107 -13.13 -1.21 -12.94
N GLY A 108 -13.03 -2.51 -12.62
CA GLY A 108 -11.86 -3.08 -11.96
C GLY A 108 -10.55 -2.90 -12.73
N TYR A 109 -10.59 -2.91 -14.06
CA TYR A 109 -9.39 -2.71 -14.88
C TYR A 109 -8.90 -1.26 -14.80
N GLN A 110 -9.82 -0.32 -14.95
CA GLN A 110 -9.53 1.11 -14.82
C GLN A 110 -9.06 1.46 -13.41
N GLN A 111 -9.67 0.88 -12.37
CA GLN A 111 -9.23 1.04 -10.98
C GLN A 111 -7.77 0.58 -10.79
N SER A 112 -7.40 -0.61 -11.26
CA SER A 112 -6.01 -1.10 -11.19
C SER A 112 -5.03 -0.19 -11.96
N ARG A 113 -5.43 0.35 -13.11
CA ARG A 113 -4.61 1.33 -13.87
C ARG A 113 -4.42 2.64 -13.13
N MET A 114 -5.47 3.14 -12.46
CA MET A 114 -5.40 4.34 -11.63
C MET A 114 -4.47 4.12 -10.43
N ILE A 115 -4.60 2.98 -9.73
CA ILE A 115 -3.72 2.62 -8.61
C ILE A 115 -2.27 2.50 -9.07
N SER A 116 -2.00 1.80 -10.18
CA SER A 116 -0.64 1.66 -10.72
C SER A 116 -0.02 3.01 -11.06
N THR A 117 -0.79 3.94 -11.64
CA THR A 117 -0.29 5.27 -11.98
C THR A 117 0.02 6.10 -10.73
N ALA A 118 -0.88 6.06 -9.74
CA ALA A 118 -0.68 6.74 -8.46
C ALA A 118 0.47 6.13 -7.64
N TYR A 119 0.66 4.81 -7.71
CA TYR A 119 1.79 4.10 -7.09
C TYR A 119 3.13 4.62 -7.62
N ASP A 120 3.28 4.76 -8.94
CA ASP A 120 4.51 5.28 -9.53
C ASP A 120 4.78 6.73 -9.12
N GLN A 121 3.74 7.56 -9.00
CA GLN A 121 3.85 8.93 -8.52
C GLN A 121 4.28 8.98 -7.04
N ALA A 122 3.68 8.13 -6.19
CA ALA A 122 4.04 8.01 -4.78
C ALA A 122 5.49 7.53 -4.60
N MET A 123 5.93 6.56 -5.41
CA MET A 123 7.32 6.09 -5.42
C MET A 123 8.30 7.21 -5.75
N ARG A 124 7.99 8.06 -6.74
CA ARG A 124 8.81 9.24 -7.06
C ARG A 124 8.83 10.25 -5.92
N HIS A 125 7.69 10.52 -5.29
CA HIS A 125 7.57 11.42 -4.14
C HIS A 125 8.45 10.98 -2.97
N VAL A 126 8.37 9.71 -2.57
CA VAL A 126 9.19 9.15 -1.48
C VAL A 126 10.67 9.13 -1.87
N SER A 127 10.97 8.82 -3.13
CA SER A 127 12.36 8.84 -3.62
C SER A 127 12.98 10.25 -3.58
N ALA A 128 12.15 11.29 -3.73
CA ALA A 128 12.54 12.69 -3.58
C ALA A 128 12.63 13.15 -2.10
N GLY A 129 12.39 12.27 -1.13
CA GLY A 129 12.42 12.59 0.30
C GLY A 129 11.09 13.11 0.87
N GLY A 130 9.99 12.94 0.13
CA GLY A 130 8.66 13.28 0.60
C GLY A 130 8.21 12.43 1.80
N ALA A 131 7.46 13.05 2.71
CA ALA A 131 6.99 12.40 3.93
C ALA A 131 5.80 11.47 3.66
N LEU A 132 5.69 10.41 4.46
CA LEU A 132 4.54 9.51 4.42
C LEU A 132 3.44 10.01 5.39
N PRO A 133 2.16 9.98 4.97
CA PRO A 133 1.02 10.22 5.86
C PRO A 133 0.94 9.21 7.02
N ALA A 134 0.09 9.48 8.00
CA ALA A 134 -0.23 8.51 9.03
C ALA A 134 -0.98 7.28 8.44
N ALA A 135 -0.76 6.11 9.05
CA ALA A 135 -1.53 4.90 8.72
C ALA A 135 -3.00 5.07 9.09
N VAL A 136 -3.89 4.42 8.33
CA VAL A 136 -5.34 4.46 8.58
C VAL A 136 -5.81 3.02 8.83
N PRO A 137 -6.22 2.65 10.07
CA PRO A 137 -6.76 1.33 10.35
C PRO A 137 -8.12 1.14 9.65
N ALA A 138 -8.46 -0.11 9.38
CA ALA A 138 -9.77 -0.49 8.89
C ALA A 138 -10.84 -0.03 9.89
N LEU A 139 -11.90 0.59 9.35
CA LEU A 139 -13.08 0.88 10.16
C LEU A 139 -13.77 -0.45 10.49
N VAL A 140 -14.04 -0.67 11.78
CA VAL A 140 -14.86 -1.80 12.22
C VAL A 140 -16.25 -1.59 11.64
N HIS A 141 -16.71 -2.54 10.82
CA HIS A 141 -18.10 -2.57 10.41
C HIS A 141 -18.93 -3.12 11.57
N GLU A 142 -19.48 -2.23 12.39
CA GLU A 142 -20.50 -2.61 13.37
C GLU A 142 -21.74 -3.07 12.59
N VAL A 143 -21.96 -4.38 12.52
CA VAL A 143 -23.22 -4.94 12.01
C VAL A 143 -24.31 -4.51 13.00
N PRO A 144 -25.31 -3.71 12.58
CA PRO A 144 -26.40 -3.35 13.47
C PRO A 144 -27.09 -4.63 13.94
N ALA A 145 -27.01 -4.93 15.23
CA ALA A 145 -27.73 -6.05 15.79
C ALA A 145 -29.23 -5.71 15.77
N ALA A 146 -29.96 -6.27 14.81
CA ALA A 146 -31.41 -6.17 14.82
C ALA A 146 -31.93 -6.77 16.12
N PRO A 147 -32.82 -6.08 16.87
CA PRO A 147 -33.39 -6.64 18.09
C PRO A 147 -34.12 -7.94 17.74
N VAL A 148 -33.77 -9.02 18.44
CA VAL A 148 -34.45 -10.31 18.27
C VAL A 148 -35.87 -10.16 18.82
N VAL A 149 -36.84 -10.05 17.90
CA VAL A 149 -38.26 -10.02 18.22
C VAL A 149 -38.73 -11.47 18.36
N SER A 150 -38.79 -11.97 19.59
CA SER A 150 -39.19 -13.36 19.88
C SER A 150 -40.70 -13.53 20.10
N ASN A 151 -41.43 -12.42 20.31
CA ASN A 151 -42.86 -12.42 20.57
C ASN A 151 -43.52 -11.06 20.21
N ARG A 152 -44.85 -11.01 20.23
CA ARG A 152 -45.62 -9.81 19.85
C ARG A 152 -45.34 -8.59 20.74
N GLU A 153 -45.05 -8.82 22.02
CA GLU A 153 -44.76 -7.76 23.00
C GLU A 153 -43.37 -7.14 22.75
N SER A 154 -42.36 -7.95 22.48
CA SER A 154 -41.02 -7.51 22.08
C SER A 154 -41.04 -6.78 20.73
N ALA A 155 -41.96 -7.16 19.82
CA ALA A 155 -42.18 -6.45 18.57
C ALA A 155 -42.71 -5.03 18.82
N ALA A 156 -43.74 -4.90 19.66
CA ALA A 156 -44.31 -3.60 20.01
C ALA A 156 -43.29 -2.71 20.74
N ALA A 157 -42.51 -3.28 21.66
CA ALA A 157 -41.45 -2.56 22.36
C ALA A 157 -40.31 -2.11 21.42
N ALA A 158 -39.94 -2.94 20.43
CA ALA A 158 -38.95 -2.56 19.42
C ALA A 158 -39.46 -1.43 18.52
N MET A 159 -40.72 -1.49 18.06
CA MET A 159 -41.32 -0.42 17.27
C MET A 159 -41.44 0.89 18.05
N ALA A 160 -41.82 0.84 19.33
CA ALA A 160 -41.88 2.03 20.19
C ALA A 160 -40.48 2.63 20.50
N ARG A 161 -39.41 1.83 20.49
CA ARG A 161 -38.03 2.36 20.53
C ARG A 161 -37.65 3.03 19.22
N ALA A 162 -37.92 2.38 18.09
CA ALA A 162 -37.62 2.93 16.78
C ALA A 162 -38.38 4.24 16.51
N ALA A 163 -39.64 4.32 16.94
CA ALA A 163 -40.44 5.54 16.82
C ALA A 163 -39.81 6.72 17.60
N ARG A 164 -39.39 6.48 18.86
CA ARG A 164 -38.65 7.46 19.68
C ARG A 164 -37.37 7.94 19.02
N GLU A 165 -36.55 7.00 18.56
CA GLU A 165 -35.24 7.29 17.97
C GLU A 165 -35.36 8.07 16.65
N LEU A 166 -36.43 7.81 15.89
CA LEU A 166 -36.71 8.47 14.62
C LEU A 166 -37.59 9.72 14.77
N GLY A 167 -38.04 10.05 15.98
CA GLY A 167 -38.84 11.26 16.27
C GLY A 167 -40.29 11.19 15.80
N PHE A 168 -40.88 10.01 15.62
CA PHE A 168 -42.28 9.83 15.23
C PHE A 168 -43.29 9.99 16.38
N ASP A 169 -42.80 10.34 17.57
CA ASP A 169 -43.58 10.36 18.82
C ASP A 169 -44.16 11.74 19.15
N GLY A 170 -43.87 12.75 18.30
CA GLY A 170 -44.30 14.12 18.46
C GLY A 170 -45.37 14.52 17.43
N GLU A 171 -46.56 14.82 17.96
CA GLU A 171 -47.65 15.61 17.34
C GLU A 171 -48.47 14.99 16.21
N ALA A 172 -49.40 14.10 16.60
CA ALA A 172 -50.76 14.23 16.11
C ALA A 172 -51.39 15.46 16.80
N GLY A 173 -51.23 16.64 16.19
CA GLY A 173 -51.90 17.87 16.59
C GLY A 173 -53.23 18.04 15.84
N ALA A 174 -54.31 18.11 16.61
CA ALA A 174 -55.69 18.53 16.32
C ALA A 174 -56.59 17.60 15.48
#